data_AF-A0A661PK80-F1
#
_entry.id   AF-A0A661PK80-F1
#
_cell.length_a   1.000
_cell.length_b   1.000
_cell.length_c   1.000
_cell.angle_alpha   90.00
_cell.angle_beta   90.00
_cell.angle_gamma   90.00
#
_symmetry.space_group_name_H-M   'P 1'
#
loop_
_entity.id
_entity.type
_entity.pdbx_description
1 polymer ?
#
loop_
_entity_poly.entity_id
_entity_poly.type
_entity_poly.pdbx_seq_one_letter_code
_entity_poly.pdbx_strand_id
1 'polypeptide(L)' 'MKIGIVDGQGGGIGSAVIRRLKEEFGEKIEIWALGTNAIATAAMMKTRANRGATGENAIIQSVAKVDIILGTISIVMA' A
#
# COMPACT_ATOMS: atom_id res chain seq x y z
N MET A 1 5.51 -13.49 -2.13
CA MET A 1 4.17 -13.07 -1.66
C MET A 1 4.04 -11.57 -1.86
N LYS A 2 2.94 -11.13 -2.46
CA LYS A 2 2.63 -9.74 -2.80
C LYS A 2 1.60 -9.19 -1.85
N ILE A 3 1.92 -8.07 -1.23
CA ILE A 3 1.03 -7.41 -0.28
C ILE A 3 0.68 -6.02 -0.82
N GLY A 4 -0.59 -5.77 -1.06
CA GLY A 4 -1.12 -4.45 -1.38
C GLY A 4 -1.42 -3.69 -0.09
N ILE A 5 -0.78 -2.53 0.10
CA ILE A 5 -1.06 -1.62 1.21
C ILE A 5 -1.95 -0.50 0.68
N VAL A 6 -3.19 -0.47 1.13
CA VAL A 6 -4.13 0.61 0.81
C VAL A 6 -4.17 1.58 1.99
N ASP A 7 -4.11 2.88 1.72
CA ASP A 7 -4.16 3.92 2.74
C ASP A 7 -5.32 4.90 2.48
N GLY A 8 -6.15 5.11 3.50
CA GLY A 8 -7.30 6.04 3.47
C GLY A 8 -7.08 7.35 4.24
N GLN A 9 -5.84 7.69 4.62
CA GLN A 9 -5.49 8.82 5.50
C GLN A 9 -4.22 9.55 5.02
N GLY A 10 -4.09 9.80 3.71
CA GLY A 10 -3.00 10.63 3.16
C GLY A 10 -1.62 9.98 3.12
N GLY A 11 -1.52 8.66 3.34
CA GLY A 11 -0.32 7.84 3.20
C GLY A 11 0.42 7.55 4.51
N GLY A 12 0.02 8.15 5.63
CA GLY A 12 0.74 8.06 6.90
C GLY A 12 0.67 6.66 7.54
N ILE A 13 -0.52 6.08 7.61
CA ILE A 13 -0.72 4.77 8.24
C ILE A 13 -0.10 3.68 7.36
N GLY A 14 -0.36 3.71 6.05
CA GLY A 14 0.24 2.80 5.09
C GLY A 14 1.77 2.83 5.16
N SER A 15 2.38 4.01 5.25
CA SER A 15 3.84 4.17 5.41
C SER A 15 4.37 3.49 6.68
N ALA A 16 3.66 3.58 7.80
CA ALA A 16 4.04 2.93 9.04
C ALA A 16 3.98 1.40 8.94
N VAL A 17 2.93 0.87 8.30
CA VAL A 17 2.77 -0.57 8.04
C VAL A 17 3.90 -1.06 7.13
N ILE A 18 4.17 -0.37 6.03
CA ILE A 18 5.23 -0.73 5.08
C ILE A 18 6.59 -0.78 5.78
N ARG A 19 6.91 0.23 6.59
CA ARG A 19 8.18 0.27 7.33
C ARG A 19 8.33 -0.98 8.22
N ARG A 20 7.31 -1.30 9.02
CA ARG A 20 7.36 -2.44 9.94
C ARG A 20 7.47 -3.78 9.20
N LEU A 21 6.76 -3.91 8.08
CA LEU A 21 6.85 -5.10 7.21
C LEU A 21 8.24 -5.26 6.58
N LYS A 22 8.85 -4.17 6.12
CA LYS A 22 10.22 -4.22 5.58
C LYS A 22 11.27 -4.52 6.66
N GLU A 23 11.10 -4.00 7.88
CA GLU A 23 11.97 -4.32 9.01
C GLU A 23 11.92 -5.82 9.37
N GLU A 24 10.72 -6.42 9.35
CA GLU A 24 10.53 -7.82 9.76
C GLU A 24 10.88 -8.82 8.64
N PHE A 25 10.46 -8.54 7.41
CA PHE A 25 10.51 -9.50 6.31
C PHE A 25 11.54 -9.15 5.22
N GLY A 26 12.10 -7.94 5.24
CA GLY A 26 13.04 -7.47 4.23
C GLY A 26 12.49 -7.58 2.80
N GLU A 27 13.27 -8.18 1.91
CA GLU A 27 12.92 -8.38 0.50
C GLU A 27 12.19 -9.71 0.22
N LYS A 28 11.80 -10.47 1.25
CA LYS A 28 11.03 -11.71 1.07
C LYS A 28 9.58 -11.46 0.61
N ILE A 29 9.10 -10.23 0.80
CA ILE A 29 7.76 -9.80 0.40
C ILE A 29 7.85 -8.61 -0.55
N GLU A 30 6.97 -8.60 -1.55
CA GLU A 30 6.81 -7.49 -2.48
C GLU A 30 5.65 -6.62 -2.00
N ILE A 31 5.93 -5.34 -1.77
CA ILE A 31 4.96 -4.40 -1.19
C ILE A 31 4.49 -3.42 -2.25
N TRP A 32 3.18 -3.35 -2.48
CA TRP A 32 2.56 -2.44 -3.44
C TRP A 32 1.82 -1.33 -2.66
N ALA A 33 2.26 -0.09 -2.80
CA ALA A 33 1.61 1.09 -2.24
C ALA A 33 0.44 1.52 -3.13
N LEU A 34 -0.79 1.44 -2.60
CA LEU A 34 -2.02 1.69 -3.34
C LEU A 34 -2.77 2.87 -2.70
N GLY A 35 -2.64 4.06 -3.28
CA GLY A 35 -3.30 5.27 -2.76
C GLY A 35 -4.40 5.77 -3.69
N THR A 36 -5.46 6.37 -3.13
CA THR A 36 -6.50 7.04 -3.93
C THR A 36 -5.99 8.33 -4.57
N ASN A 37 -4.92 8.93 -4.03
CA ASN A 37 -4.27 10.11 -4.57
C ASN A 37 -2.74 9.97 -4.58
N ALA A 38 -2.08 10.82 -5.37
CA ALA A 38 -0.64 10.73 -5.62
C ALA A 38 0.19 11.03 -4.38
N ILE A 39 -0.29 11.89 -3.47
CA ILE A 39 0.42 12.27 -2.25
C ILE A 39 0.53 11.07 -1.31
N ALA A 40 -0.59 10.35 -1.08
CA ALA A 40 -0.62 9.16 -0.24
C ALA A 40 0.29 8.06 -0.81
N THR A 41 0.19 7.78 -2.11
CA THR A 41 1.05 6.81 -2.79
C THR A 41 2.52 7.22 -2.67
N ALA A 42 2.86 8.48 -2.90
CA ALA A 42 4.23 8.96 -2.82
C ALA A 42 4.81 8.85 -1.40
N ALA A 43 4.02 9.14 -0.36
CA ALA A 43 4.43 8.96 1.03
C ALA A 43 4.79 7.49 1.31
N MET A 44 3.93 6.56 0.92
CA MET A 44 4.17 5.13 1.04
C MET A 44 5.39 4.66 0.23
N MET A 45 5.57 5.14 -1.00
CA MET A 45 6.74 4.80 -1.82
C MET A 45 8.07 5.22 -1.18
N LYS A 46 8.11 6.37 -0.49
CA LYS A 46 9.30 6.82 0.27
C LYS A 46 9.69 5.86 1.40
N THR A 47 8.77 5.01 1.84
CA THR A 47 9.03 3.96 2.85
C THR A 47 9.51 2.63 2.28
N ARG A 48 10.01 2.62 1.04
CA ARG A 48 10.56 1.43 0.34
C ARG A 48 9.51 0.42 -0.09
N ALA A 49 8.30 0.85 -0.42
CA ALA A 49 7.41 0.02 -1.22
C ALA A 49 8.05 -0.28 -2.59
N ASN A 50 7.78 -1.46 -3.13
CA ASN A 50 8.38 -1.93 -4.39
C ASN A 50 7.65 -1.36 -5.61
N ARG A 51 6.33 -1.15 -5.51
CA ARG A 51 5.49 -0.60 -6.60
C ARG A 51 4.48 0.38 -6.03
N GLY A 52 4.11 1.38 -6.82
CA GLY A 52 3.11 2.38 -6.46
C GLY A 52 2.01 2.46 -7.52
N ALA A 53 0.76 2.57 -7.08
CA ALA A 53 -0.39 2.79 -7.95
C ALA A 53 -1.29 3.86 -7.33
N THR A 54 -1.81 4.76 -8.15
CA THR A 54 -2.61 5.91 -7.71
C THR A 54 -3.96 5.95 -8.41
N GLY A 55 -5.02 6.21 -7.63
CA GLY A 55 -6.39 6.37 -8.11
C GLY A 55 -7.19 5.07 -7.99
N GLU A 56 -8.51 5.20 -7.93
CA GLU A 56 -9.44 4.11 -7.67
C GLU A 56 -9.28 2.94 -8.67
N ASN A 57 -9.24 3.23 -9.97
CA ASN A 57 -9.07 2.18 -10.98
C ASN A 57 -7.70 1.48 -10.85
N ALA A 58 -6.65 2.21 -10.48
CA ALA A 58 -5.33 1.62 -10.27
C ALA A 58 -5.34 0.69 -9.05
N ILE A 59 -6.09 1.03 -8.00
CA ILE A 59 -6.32 0.17 -6.84
C ILE A 59 -7.06 -1.09 -7.30
N ILE A 60 -8.21 -0.98 -7.98
CA ILE A 60 -9.02 -2.10 -8.47
C ILE A 60 -8.17 -3.08 -9.31
N GLN A 61 -7.38 -2.56 -10.24
CA GLN A 61 -6.51 -3.38 -11.10
C GLN A 61 -5.32 -4.00 -10.35
N SER A 62 -4.91 -3.41 -9.23
CA SER A 62 -3.78 -3.88 -8.43
C SER A 62 -4.20 -4.89 -7.36
N VAL A 63 -5.34 -4.68 -6.71
CA VAL A 63 -5.85 -5.59 -5.66
C VAL A 63 -6.15 -6.98 -6.22
N ALA A 64 -6.53 -7.08 -7.49
CA ALA A 64 -6.71 -8.37 -8.18
C ALA A 64 -5.39 -9.15 -8.42
N LYS A 65 -4.22 -8.55 -8.16
CA LYS A 65 -2.89 -9.11 -8.48
C LYS A 65 -2.01 -9.35 -7.24
N VAL A 66 -2.49 -8.96 -6.06
CA VAL A 66 -1.80 -9.17 -4.78
C VAL A 66 -2.40 -10.36 -4.05
N ASP A 67 -1.61 -11.01 -3.21
CA ASP A 67 -2.05 -12.16 -2.43
C ASP A 67 -2.81 -11.71 -1.16
N ILE A 68 -2.41 -10.55 -0.60
CA ILE A 68 -2.96 -9.99 0.63
C ILE A 68 -3.19 -8.48 0.45
N ILE A 69 -4.32 -7.98 0.95
CA ILE A 69 -4.59 -6.55 1.08
C ILE A 69 -4.52 -6.19 2.55
N LEU A 70 -3.71 -5.20 2.90
CA LEU A 70 -3.63 -4.62 4.24
C LEU A 70 -3.93 -3.13 4.19
N GLY A 71 -4.53 -2.60 5.24
CA GLY A 71 -4.76 -1.18 5.41
C GLY A 71 -5.75 -0.89 6.53
N THR A 72 -6.23 0.34 6.60
CA THR A 72 -7.20 0.76 7.62
C THR A 72 -8.60 0.23 7.34
N ILE A 73 -9.39 0.04 8.39
CA ILE A 73 -10.81 -0.35 8.23
C ILE A 73 -11.61 0.63 7.37
N SER A 74 -11.18 1.90 7.29
CA SER A 74 -11.82 2.90 6.44
C SER A 74 -11.86 2.51 4.95
N ILE A 75 -11.00 1.61 4.48
CA ILE A 75 -10.99 1.16 3.07
C ILE A 75 -12.30 0.48 2.68
N VAL A 76 -12.98 -0.18 3.62
CA VAL A 76 -14.27 -0.83 3.35
C VAL A 76 -15.47 0.09 3.59
N MET A 77 -15.26 1.26 4.20
CA MET A 77 -16.32 2.21 4.53
C MET A 77 -16.39 3.42 3.60
N ALA A 78 -15.32 3.66 2.83
CA ALA A 78 -15.16 4.81 1.95
C ALA A 78 -15.94 4.67 0.63
#